data_AF-A0AAI9XZW0-F1
#
_entry.id   AF-A0AAI9XZW0-F1
#
_cell.length_a   1.000
_cell.length_b   1.000
_cell.length_c   1.000
_cell.angle_alpha   90.00
_cell.angle_beta   90.00
_cell.angle_gamma   90.00
#
_symmetry.space_group_name_H-M   'P 1'
#
loop_
_entity.id
_entity.type
_entity.pdbx_description
1 polymer ?
#
loop_
_entity_poly.entity_id
_entity_poly.type
_entity_poly.pdbx_seq_one_letter_code
_entity_poly.pdbx_strand_id
1 'polypeptide(L)'
;MAPELSSNWKKLQAQLKAAGPSSSSTTPAKTSGGVKRKAESSTSDQQQSKKKKIASKTSGPATHTPKAVKTKNGRMGVAQSSKVEVEPKVGPSPSLALWAQDNDISSEALAEAYGLGLKNNSMLGSEKDKINSGLIEGIEVGKYIAIDCEMVGVGDGGYESVLARVSIVDFHGRQVYDSYVKPQERVTDWRSAVSGILPKHMRFARDFDEVQKEVAALLKDRIVVAHDIKHDLDCLKLSHPSKDIRDTAKHPGFRQYGNGSKPALRRLAEELLKVTIQGGAHSSIEDARVTMLLFRKHKSAFDVDHANRFPRFGGASINSKPKPNKSKKKK
;
A
#
# COMPACT_ATOMS: atom_id res chain seq x y z
N MET A 1 43.95 -0.62 16.22
CA MET A 1 43.34 -1.72 17.00
C MET A 1 42.01 -2.06 16.35
N ALA A 2 41.88 -3.25 15.76
CA ALA A 2 40.64 -3.68 15.11
C ALA A 2 39.66 -4.22 16.18
N PRO A 3 38.34 -3.99 16.05
CA PRO A 3 37.36 -4.45 17.03
C PRO A 3 37.23 -5.98 16.94
N GLU A 4 37.51 -6.67 18.05
CA GLU A 4 37.29 -8.11 18.21
C GLU A 4 35.80 -8.43 18.14
N LEU A 5 35.40 -9.17 17.10
CA LEU A 5 34.04 -9.68 16.94
C LEU A 5 33.72 -10.71 18.03
N SER A 6 32.52 -10.59 18.62
CA SER A 6 32.10 -11.39 19.77
C SER A 6 32.21 -12.90 19.52
N SER A 7 32.52 -13.64 20.57
CA SER A 7 32.75 -15.09 20.58
C SER A 7 31.58 -15.91 20.01
N ASN A 8 30.36 -15.37 19.98
CA ASN A 8 29.21 -16.00 19.33
C ASN A 8 29.27 -15.97 17.80
N TRP A 9 29.86 -14.94 17.20
CA TRP A 9 30.00 -14.84 15.74
C TRP A 9 30.95 -15.91 15.18
N LYS A 10 32.04 -16.18 15.90
CA LYS A 10 33.02 -17.22 15.54
C LYS A 10 32.39 -18.63 15.58
N LYS A 11 31.47 -18.90 16.52
CA LYS A 11 30.76 -20.19 16.62
C LYS A 11 29.78 -20.41 15.46
N LEU A 12 29.07 -19.36 15.04
CA LEU A 12 28.12 -19.44 13.91
C LEU A 12 28.83 -19.73 12.58
N GLN A 13 29.99 -19.10 12.32
CA GLN A 13 30.78 -19.39 11.11
C GLN A 13 31.28 -20.84 11.06
N ALA A 14 31.62 -21.44 12.21
CA ALA A 14 32.04 -22.84 12.26
C ALA A 14 30.90 -23.79 11.88
N GLN A 15 29.66 -23.49 12.29
CA GLN A 15 28.48 -24.28 11.92
C GLN A 15 28.12 -24.15 10.44
N LEU A 16 28.25 -22.96 9.85
CA LEU A 16 27.97 -22.75 8.42
C LEU A 16 29.00 -23.43 7.51
N LYS A 17 30.27 -23.56 7.95
CA LYS A 17 31.30 -24.30 7.21
C LYS A 17 31.13 -25.82 7.29
N ALA A 18 30.50 -26.33 8.35
CA ALA A 18 30.19 -27.75 8.49
C ALA A 18 29.00 -28.20 7.62
N ALA A 19 28.17 -27.25 7.16
CA ALA A 19 27.02 -27.50 6.30
C ALA A 19 27.26 -26.96 4.87
N GLY A 20 28.22 -27.56 4.16
CA GLY A 20 28.45 -27.34 2.72
C GLY A 20 27.92 -28.50 1.86
N PRO A 21 27.56 -28.26 0.59
CA PRO A 21 26.64 -29.09 -0.19
C PRO A 21 27.28 -30.35 -0.78
N SER A 22 26.55 -31.47 -0.74
CA SER A 22 26.86 -32.68 -1.50
C SER A 22 26.47 -32.51 -2.97
N SER A 23 27.49 -32.51 -3.84
CA SER A 23 27.36 -32.66 -5.28
C SER A 23 27.14 -34.12 -5.66
N SER A 24 26.13 -34.42 -6.46
CA SER A 24 26.14 -35.60 -7.33
C SER A 24 25.70 -35.23 -8.75
N SER A 25 26.65 -35.38 -9.66
CA SER A 25 26.54 -35.21 -11.10
C SER A 25 26.27 -36.55 -11.77
N THR A 26 25.27 -36.63 -12.65
CA THR A 26 25.21 -37.67 -13.70
C THR A 26 24.63 -37.08 -14.98
N THR A 27 25.48 -36.85 -15.97
CA THR A 27 25.19 -36.79 -17.43
C THR A 27 25.05 -38.23 -17.97
N PRO A 28 24.42 -38.52 -19.15
CA PRO A 28 24.72 -37.83 -20.42
C PRO A 28 23.65 -37.81 -21.56
N ALA A 29 24.06 -37.13 -22.63
CA ALA A 29 23.84 -37.41 -24.06
C ALA A 29 22.79 -36.59 -24.85
N LYS A 30 23.29 -36.11 -26.00
CA LYS A 30 22.65 -35.33 -27.06
C LYS A 30 21.61 -36.14 -27.84
N THR A 31 20.54 -35.49 -28.28
CA THR A 31 19.99 -35.65 -29.64
C THR A 31 19.33 -34.37 -30.13
N SER A 32 19.63 -34.08 -31.40
CA SER A 32 19.09 -33.04 -32.27
C SER A 32 17.64 -33.30 -32.69
N GLY A 33 16.85 -32.23 -32.87
CA GLY A 33 15.58 -32.32 -33.58
C GLY A 33 14.74 -31.05 -33.43
N GLY A 34 14.90 -30.10 -34.35
CA GLY A 34 14.01 -28.95 -34.45
C GLY A 34 12.74 -29.30 -35.23
N VAL A 35 11.59 -28.77 -34.81
CA VAL A 35 10.41 -28.57 -35.68
C VAL A 35 9.67 -27.31 -35.25
N LYS A 36 9.62 -26.34 -36.16
CA LYS A 36 8.73 -25.16 -36.22
C LYS A 36 7.26 -25.60 -36.35
N ARG A 37 6.32 -24.81 -35.83
CA ARG A 37 4.96 -24.54 -36.40
C ARG A 37 4.34 -23.40 -35.57
N LYS A 38 4.37 -22.16 -36.05
CA LYS A 38 3.49 -21.47 -37.02
C LYS A 38 2.04 -21.36 -36.53
N ALA A 39 1.71 -20.16 -36.08
CA ALA A 39 0.36 -19.64 -35.94
C ALA A 39 -0.20 -19.25 -37.31
N GLU A 40 -1.50 -19.45 -37.52
CA GLU A 40 -2.31 -18.68 -38.45
C GLU A 40 -3.78 -18.76 -38.06
N SER A 41 -4.40 -17.60 -38.12
CA SER A 41 -5.81 -17.23 -37.94
C SER A 41 -6.72 -17.80 -39.03
N SER A 42 -8.01 -18.00 -38.74
CA SER A 42 -9.11 -17.16 -39.28
C SER A 42 -10.52 -17.78 -39.13
N THR A 43 -11.42 -16.94 -38.60
CA THR A 43 -12.82 -16.66 -39.01
C THR A 43 -13.97 -17.69 -38.93
N SER A 44 -15.05 -17.19 -38.30
CA SER A 44 -16.50 -17.32 -38.58
C SER A 44 -17.13 -18.72 -38.60
N ASP A 45 -18.11 -18.98 -37.71
CA ASP A 45 -19.51 -18.65 -38.02
C ASP A 45 -20.48 -18.87 -36.84
N GLN A 46 -21.65 -18.26 -37.00
CA GLN A 46 -22.83 -18.25 -36.14
C GLN A 46 -23.39 -19.66 -35.84
N GLN A 47 -24.01 -19.85 -34.65
CA GLN A 47 -25.43 -20.27 -34.57
C GLN A 47 -25.98 -20.40 -33.14
N GLN A 48 -27.31 -20.34 -33.10
CA GLN A 48 -28.23 -20.13 -31.99
C GLN A 48 -28.46 -21.35 -31.08
N SER A 49 -28.96 -21.03 -29.88
CA SER A 49 -29.99 -21.75 -29.10
C SER A 49 -29.62 -23.02 -28.30
N LYS A 50 -29.83 -22.97 -26.96
CA LYS A 50 -31.01 -23.54 -26.29
C LYS A 50 -30.97 -23.36 -24.76
N LYS A 51 -32.15 -23.04 -24.24
CA LYS A 51 -32.57 -22.93 -22.82
C LYS A 51 -32.17 -24.15 -21.96
N LYS A 52 -31.86 -23.90 -20.69
CA LYS A 52 -32.38 -24.71 -19.57
C LYS A 52 -32.77 -23.82 -18.39
N LYS A 53 -34.04 -23.92 -18.01
CA LYS A 53 -34.69 -23.37 -16.81
C LYS A 53 -34.30 -24.21 -15.60
N ILE A 54 -34.03 -23.59 -14.45
CA ILE A 54 -34.35 -24.17 -13.14
C ILE A 54 -35.08 -23.08 -12.33
N ALA A 55 -36.21 -23.47 -11.77
CA ALA A 55 -37.19 -22.63 -11.13
C ALA A 55 -36.87 -22.40 -9.64
N SER A 56 -37.38 -21.25 -9.18
CA SER A 56 -37.51 -20.73 -7.82
C SER A 56 -38.41 -21.55 -6.89
N LYS A 57 -38.18 -21.45 -5.56
CA LYS A 57 -39.15 -21.40 -4.43
C LYS A 57 -38.35 -21.18 -3.12
N THR A 58 -38.28 -20.00 -2.51
CA THR A 58 -39.18 -19.31 -1.53
C THR A 58 -39.31 -19.91 -0.11
N SER A 59 -38.94 -19.05 0.87
CA SER A 59 -39.47 -18.80 2.24
C SER A 59 -39.29 -19.82 3.40
N GLY A 60 -38.64 -19.36 4.49
CA GLY A 60 -38.51 -19.99 5.84
C GLY A 60 -39.70 -19.68 6.78
N PRO A 61 -39.53 -19.43 8.10
CA PRO A 61 -38.48 -19.81 9.07
C PRO A 61 -39.05 -20.56 10.32
N ALA A 62 -38.21 -21.13 11.19
CA ALA A 62 -38.63 -21.58 12.53
C ALA A 62 -37.55 -21.36 13.60
N THR A 63 -37.92 -20.56 14.60
CA THR A 63 -37.25 -20.26 15.88
C THR A 63 -37.33 -21.42 16.87
N HIS A 64 -36.28 -21.70 17.64
CA HIS A 64 -36.37 -22.18 19.03
C HIS A 64 -35.06 -21.93 19.81
N THR A 65 -35.19 -21.24 20.94
CA THR A 65 -34.24 -21.16 22.06
C THR A 65 -34.85 -21.91 23.29
N PRO A 66 -34.22 -22.01 24.47
CA PRO A 66 -33.69 -23.26 25.00
C PRO A 66 -34.44 -23.75 26.26
N LYS A 67 -34.21 -25.01 26.67
CA LYS A 67 -34.65 -25.52 27.99
C LYS A 67 -33.48 -25.86 28.89
N ALA A 68 -33.56 -25.36 30.12
CA ALA A 68 -32.69 -25.61 31.26
C ALA A 68 -33.37 -26.55 32.27
N VAL A 69 -32.59 -27.45 32.92
CA VAL A 69 -32.91 -28.20 34.17
C VAL A 69 -31.56 -28.59 34.81
N LYS A 70 -31.06 -27.92 35.86
CA LYS A 70 -31.22 -28.08 37.34
C LYS A 70 -30.40 -29.21 38.02
N THR A 71 -29.52 -28.75 38.96
CA THR A 71 -29.15 -29.29 40.31
C THR A 71 -28.35 -30.60 40.41
N LYS A 72 -27.42 -30.88 41.36
CA LYS A 72 -27.18 -30.42 42.76
C LYS A 72 -25.80 -30.92 43.29
N ASN A 73 -25.18 -30.12 44.18
CA ASN A 73 -24.25 -30.35 45.32
C ASN A 73 -23.26 -31.56 45.43
N GLY A 74 -22.02 -31.24 45.86
CA GLY A 74 -21.11 -32.13 46.60
C GLY A 74 -19.77 -31.46 46.99
N ARG A 75 -19.35 -31.57 48.27
CA ARG A 75 -18.28 -30.80 48.95
C ARG A 75 -16.90 -31.51 48.91
N MET A 76 -15.84 -30.69 48.86
CA MET A 76 -14.44 -30.83 49.35
C MET A 76 -13.48 -31.89 48.76
N GLY A 77 -12.36 -31.40 48.22
CA GLY A 77 -11.03 -31.91 48.60
C GLY A 77 -10.09 -32.32 47.46
N VAL A 78 -8.87 -31.78 47.54
CA VAL A 78 -7.59 -32.24 46.96
C VAL A 78 -7.19 -31.67 45.59
N ALA A 79 -6.01 -31.05 45.64
CA ALA A 79 -5.29 -30.35 44.60
C ALA A 79 -5.05 -31.18 43.34
N GLN A 80 -5.19 -30.57 42.16
CA GLN A 80 -4.34 -30.82 41.00
C GLN A 80 -4.16 -29.57 40.13
N SER A 81 -2.91 -29.36 39.73
CA SER A 81 -2.38 -28.29 38.89
C SER A 81 -3.08 -28.21 37.53
N SER A 82 -3.77 -27.10 37.26
CA SER A 82 -4.23 -26.78 35.90
C SER A 82 -3.14 -26.05 35.12
N LYS A 83 -2.65 -26.72 34.08
CA LYS A 83 -1.86 -26.19 32.98
C LYS A 83 -2.46 -24.87 32.49
N VAL A 84 -1.75 -23.76 32.70
CA VAL A 84 -2.13 -22.47 32.11
C VAL A 84 -1.76 -22.54 30.63
N GLU A 85 -2.77 -22.66 29.77
CA GLU A 85 -2.62 -22.27 28.37
C GLU A 85 -2.44 -20.75 28.33
N VAL A 86 -1.18 -20.32 28.31
CA VAL A 86 -0.82 -18.93 28.06
C VAL A 86 -1.02 -18.69 26.57
N GLU A 87 -2.18 -18.15 26.21
CA GLU A 87 -2.35 -17.37 24.99
C GLU A 87 -1.18 -16.38 24.88
N PRO A 88 -0.43 -16.33 23.77
CA PRO A 88 0.71 -15.44 23.66
C PRO A 88 0.20 -14.01 23.67
N LYS A 89 0.49 -13.26 24.74
CA LYS A 89 0.33 -11.81 24.76
C LYS A 89 1.29 -11.21 23.73
N VAL A 90 0.79 -10.99 22.52
CA VAL A 90 1.50 -10.24 21.48
C VAL A 90 1.35 -8.76 21.81
N GLY A 91 2.20 -8.27 22.70
CA GLY A 91 2.28 -6.86 23.07
C GLY A 91 3.72 -6.51 23.46
N PRO A 92 4.13 -5.24 23.29
CA PRO A 92 5.48 -4.82 23.68
C PRO A 92 5.70 -5.06 25.18
N SER A 93 6.91 -5.51 25.52
CA SER A 93 7.32 -5.67 26.93
C SER A 93 7.11 -4.35 27.69
N PRO A 94 6.74 -4.37 28.97
CA PRO A 94 6.60 -3.16 29.79
C PRO A 94 7.83 -2.24 29.75
N SER A 95 9.03 -2.81 29.65
CA SER A 95 10.28 -2.05 29.50
C SER A 95 10.41 -1.31 28.17
N LEU A 96 9.82 -1.86 27.10
CA LEU A 96 9.86 -1.32 25.75
C LEU A 96 8.84 -0.17 25.59
N ALA A 97 7.66 -0.30 26.20
CA ALA A 97 6.66 0.77 26.24
C ALA A 97 7.14 1.99 27.03
N LEU A 98 7.86 1.77 28.14
CA LEU A 98 8.44 2.86 28.95
C LEU A 98 9.52 3.62 28.17
N TRP A 99 10.43 2.89 27.50
CA TRP A 99 11.44 3.49 26.63
C TRP A 99 10.83 4.29 25.49
N ALA A 100 9.72 3.82 24.91
CA ALA A 100 9.03 4.52 23.84
C ALA A 100 8.44 5.86 24.32
N GLN A 101 7.80 5.87 25.48
CA GLN A 101 7.29 7.11 26.11
C GLN A 101 8.40 8.10 26.43
N ASP A 102 9.54 7.62 26.94
CA ASP A 102 10.70 8.47 27.27
C ASP A 102 11.38 9.09 26.04
N ASN A 103 11.08 8.59 24.84
CA ASN A 103 11.65 9.06 23.57
C ASN A 103 10.59 9.65 22.62
N ASP A 104 9.38 9.96 23.12
CA ASP A 104 8.24 10.45 22.33
C ASP A 104 7.85 9.53 21.14
N ILE A 105 8.17 8.24 21.25
CA ILE A 105 7.82 7.22 20.25
C ILE A 105 6.47 6.61 20.64
N SER A 106 5.49 6.71 19.74
CA SER A 106 4.16 6.16 20.00
C SER A 106 4.19 4.63 20.14
N SER A 107 3.27 4.09 20.94
CA SER A 107 3.09 2.65 21.08
C SER A 107 2.81 1.96 19.74
N GLU A 108 2.15 2.63 18.80
CA GLU A 108 1.94 2.09 17.44
C GLU A 108 3.25 2.01 16.65
N ALA A 109 4.09 3.05 16.72
CA ALA A 109 5.39 3.07 16.04
C ALA A 109 6.32 1.97 16.58
N LEU A 110 6.26 1.72 17.89
CA LEU A 110 7.00 0.63 18.54
C LEU A 110 6.46 -0.74 18.14
N ALA A 111 5.14 -0.94 18.16
CA ALA A 111 4.51 -2.20 17.75
C ALA A 111 4.78 -2.53 16.28
N GLU A 112 4.86 -1.49 15.44
CA GLU A 112 5.27 -1.59 14.04
C GLU A 112 6.74 -2.00 13.89
N ALA A 113 7.66 -1.31 14.58
CA ALA A 113 9.09 -1.59 14.50
C ALA A 113 9.43 -3.04 14.89
N TYR A 114 8.70 -3.58 15.87
CA TYR A 114 8.89 -4.95 16.35
C TYR A 114 7.97 -5.98 15.69
N GLY A 115 7.14 -5.58 14.72
CA GLY A 115 6.24 -6.51 14.01
C GLY A 115 5.29 -7.26 14.93
N LEU A 116 4.93 -6.68 16.09
CA LEU A 116 4.12 -7.30 17.16
C LEU A 116 2.61 -7.34 16.80
N GLY A 117 2.29 -7.53 15.52
CA GLY A 117 0.95 -7.92 15.07
C GLY A 117 -0.07 -6.78 15.02
N LEU A 118 -0.17 -6.13 13.86
CA LEU A 118 -1.41 -5.49 13.42
C LEU A 118 -2.36 -6.58 12.89
N LYS A 119 -3.01 -7.31 13.80
CA LYS A 119 -4.26 -7.98 13.46
C LYS A 119 -5.36 -6.93 13.58
N ASN A 120 -5.88 -6.54 12.41
CA ASN A 120 -7.09 -5.75 12.16
C ASN A 120 -6.92 -4.22 12.19
N ASN A 121 -7.13 -3.59 11.03
CA ASN A 121 -7.68 -2.24 10.77
C ASN A 121 -7.24 -1.00 11.58
N SER A 122 -6.37 -1.09 12.58
CA SER A 122 -6.09 0.01 13.50
C SER A 122 -5.45 1.23 12.79
N MET A 123 -4.62 1.01 11.76
CA MET A 123 -4.09 2.11 10.94
C MET A 123 -5.09 2.76 9.99
N LEU A 124 -6.25 2.14 9.73
CA LEU A 124 -7.35 2.80 9.03
C LEU A 124 -8.23 3.64 9.98
N GLY A 125 -8.06 3.55 11.31
CA GLY A 125 -9.03 4.09 12.26
C GLY A 125 -8.49 4.61 13.60
N SER A 126 -7.25 5.09 13.67
CA SER A 126 -6.63 5.45 14.96
C SER A 126 -7.08 6.77 15.59
N GLU A 127 -7.82 7.64 14.90
CA GLU A 127 -8.45 8.86 15.45
C GLU A 127 -9.68 9.13 14.56
N LYS A 128 -10.78 9.71 15.09
CA LYS A 128 -11.94 10.02 14.23
C LYS A 128 -11.54 11.02 13.16
N ASP A 129 -11.62 10.61 11.90
CA ASP A 129 -11.33 11.48 10.76
C ASP A 129 -12.17 12.76 10.82
N LYS A 130 -11.49 13.91 10.74
CA LYS A 130 -12.12 15.22 10.73
C LYS A 130 -12.48 15.56 9.29
N ILE A 131 -13.68 15.14 8.88
CA ILE A 131 -14.18 15.34 7.51
C ILE A 131 -14.25 16.83 7.19
N ASN A 132 -13.73 17.22 6.03
CA ASN A 132 -13.75 18.59 5.52
C ASN A 132 -13.09 19.62 6.46
N SER A 133 -12.14 19.19 7.29
CA SER A 133 -11.47 20.07 8.26
C SER A 133 -10.46 21.03 7.63
N GLY A 134 -10.05 20.81 6.39
CA GLY A 134 -8.95 21.55 5.76
C GLY A 134 -7.63 21.04 6.32
N LEU A 135 -6.69 21.96 6.58
CA LEU A 135 -5.41 21.63 7.21
C LEU A 135 -5.60 21.33 8.69
N ILE A 136 -5.05 20.20 9.16
CA ILE A 136 -5.04 19.88 10.58
C ILE A 136 -3.86 20.58 11.27
N GLU A 137 -4.17 21.40 12.27
CA GLU A 137 -3.19 22.11 13.08
C GLU A 137 -2.40 21.18 14.01
N GLY A 138 -1.15 21.54 14.32
CA GLY A 138 -0.31 20.84 15.29
C GLY A 138 0.29 19.52 14.79
N ILE A 139 0.20 19.22 13.49
CA ILE A 139 0.85 18.05 12.88
C ILE A 139 2.11 18.47 12.13
N GLU A 140 3.25 17.90 12.53
CA GLU A 140 4.48 18.01 11.75
C GLU A 140 4.39 17.13 10.50
N VAL A 141 4.18 17.76 9.35
CA VAL A 141 4.10 17.07 8.05
C VAL A 141 5.51 16.70 7.59
N GLY A 142 5.85 15.42 7.77
CA GLY A 142 7.14 14.85 7.39
C GLY A 142 7.42 14.86 5.88
N LYS A 143 8.49 14.17 5.49
CA LYS A 143 8.99 14.16 4.10
C LYS A 143 8.04 13.54 3.07
N TYR A 144 7.27 12.53 3.49
CA TYR A 144 6.39 11.76 2.62
C TYR A 144 4.95 12.08 2.95
N ILE A 145 4.15 12.32 1.92
CA ILE A 145 2.71 12.47 2.01
C ILE A 145 2.04 11.57 0.99
N ALA A 146 0.85 11.07 1.29
CA ALA A 146 -0.01 10.45 0.28
C ALA A 146 -1.21 11.34 -0.01
N ILE A 147 -1.62 11.37 -1.27
CA ILE A 147 -2.74 12.16 -1.76
C ILE A 147 -3.69 11.25 -2.54
N ASP A 148 -4.98 11.51 -2.41
CA ASP A 148 -6.03 10.94 -3.24
C ASP A 148 -7.16 11.98 -3.42
N CYS A 149 -7.72 12.03 -4.63
CA CYS A 149 -8.79 12.95 -5.01
C CYS A 149 -10.04 12.21 -5.47
N GLU A 150 -11.20 12.71 -5.05
CA GLU A 150 -12.48 12.33 -5.66
C GLU A 150 -12.89 13.38 -6.68
N MET A 151 -13.40 12.90 -7.82
CA MET A 151 -13.83 13.75 -8.92
C MET A 151 -15.30 13.58 -9.27
N VAL A 152 -15.88 14.64 -9.82
CA VAL A 152 -17.21 14.66 -10.42
C VAL A 152 -17.11 15.01 -11.91
N GLY A 153 -18.15 14.68 -12.66
CA GLY A 153 -18.29 14.95 -14.08
C GLY A 153 -18.88 16.33 -14.38
N VAL A 154 -18.25 17.07 -15.29
CA VAL A 154 -18.75 18.34 -15.87
C VAL A 154 -18.81 18.26 -17.40
N GLY A 155 -19.35 19.30 -18.01
CA GLY A 155 -19.54 19.38 -19.46
C GLY A 155 -20.69 18.52 -19.97
N ASP A 156 -20.89 18.55 -21.28
CA ASP A 156 -21.94 17.78 -21.93
C ASP A 156 -21.63 16.28 -21.82
N GLY A 157 -22.53 15.53 -21.19
CA GLY A 157 -22.34 14.11 -20.87
C GLY A 157 -21.46 13.79 -19.65
N GLY A 158 -20.91 14.78 -18.93
CA GLY A 158 -20.22 14.56 -17.66
C GLY A 158 -18.87 13.82 -17.77
N TYR A 159 -18.23 13.86 -18.94
CA TYR A 159 -17.00 13.12 -19.22
C TYR A 159 -15.75 13.79 -18.63
N GLU A 160 -15.75 15.12 -18.53
CA GLU A 160 -14.64 15.86 -17.95
C GLU A 160 -14.64 15.72 -16.43
N SER A 161 -13.48 15.36 -15.85
CA SER A 161 -13.35 15.11 -14.41
C SER A 161 -12.80 16.35 -13.72
N VAL A 162 -13.53 16.89 -12.74
CA VAL A 162 -13.10 18.01 -11.90
C VAL A 162 -13.07 17.62 -10.44
N LEU A 163 -12.19 18.26 -9.68
CA LEU A 163 -11.98 17.99 -8.27
C LEU A 163 -13.25 18.29 -7.44
N ALA A 164 -13.62 17.36 -6.57
CA ALA A 164 -14.72 17.53 -5.62
C ALA A 164 -14.34 17.21 -4.16
N ARG A 165 -13.28 16.42 -3.95
CA ARG A 165 -12.68 16.21 -2.63
C ARG A 165 -11.20 15.87 -2.77
N VAL A 166 -10.37 16.31 -1.85
CA VAL A 166 -8.96 15.93 -1.76
C VAL A 166 -8.63 15.57 -0.32
N SER A 167 -7.90 14.46 -0.15
CA SER A 167 -7.40 13.99 1.14
C SER A 167 -5.89 13.82 1.08
N ILE A 168 -5.19 14.23 2.14
CA ILE A 168 -3.75 14.05 2.30
C ILE A 168 -3.48 13.43 3.66
N VAL A 169 -2.59 12.42 3.67
CA VAL A 169 -2.12 11.77 4.89
C VAL A 169 -0.60 11.79 4.97
N ASP A 170 -0.07 11.73 6.19
CA ASP A 170 1.38 11.65 6.43
C ASP A 170 1.92 10.22 6.21
N PHE A 171 3.22 10.05 6.42
CA PHE A 171 3.90 8.75 6.31
C PHE A 171 3.32 7.65 7.21
N HIS A 172 2.70 8.02 8.34
CA HIS A 172 2.11 7.09 9.29
C HIS A 172 0.61 6.84 9.03
N GLY A 173 0.02 7.51 8.03
CA GLY A 173 -1.40 7.42 7.71
C GLY A 173 -2.29 8.34 8.55
N ARG A 174 -1.70 9.27 9.32
CA ARG A 174 -2.45 10.32 10.03
C ARG A 174 -2.98 11.33 9.03
N GLN A 175 -4.22 11.75 9.22
CA GLN A 175 -4.84 12.77 8.37
C GLN A 175 -4.08 14.08 8.51
N VAL A 176 -3.70 14.69 7.39
CA VAL A 176 -3.05 16.01 7.32
C VAL A 176 -4.00 17.04 6.75
N TYR A 177 -4.73 16.65 5.72
CA TYR A 177 -5.67 17.51 5.01
C TYR A 177 -6.90 16.72 4.55
N ASP A 178 -8.09 17.30 4.64
CA ASP A 178 -9.28 16.81 3.93
C ASP A 178 -10.24 17.96 3.67
N SER A 179 -10.62 18.15 2.41
CA SER A 179 -11.59 19.16 2.03
C SER A 179 -12.49 18.69 0.91
N TYR A 180 -13.78 18.97 1.02
CA TYR A 180 -14.66 19.08 -0.15
C TYR A 180 -14.33 20.37 -0.89
N VAL A 181 -14.42 20.31 -2.21
CA VAL A 181 -14.05 21.40 -3.11
C VAL A 181 -15.24 21.74 -3.98
N LYS A 182 -15.56 23.03 -4.09
CA LYS A 182 -16.58 23.50 -5.03
C LYS A 182 -16.04 23.41 -6.46
N PRO A 183 -16.69 22.63 -7.35
CA PRO A 183 -16.37 22.65 -8.76
C PRO A 183 -16.60 24.04 -9.34
N GLN A 184 -15.67 24.50 -10.18
CA GLN A 184 -15.76 25.80 -10.87
C GLN A 184 -16.84 25.80 -11.96
N GLU A 185 -17.22 24.62 -12.43
CA GLU A 185 -18.21 24.39 -13.49
C GLU A 185 -19.43 23.64 -12.96
N ARG A 186 -20.53 23.72 -13.71
CA ARG A 186 -21.77 23.01 -13.36
C ARG A 186 -21.56 21.50 -13.47
N VAL A 187 -21.70 20.82 -12.34
CA VAL A 187 -21.69 19.35 -12.28
C VAL A 187 -22.87 18.78 -13.04
N THR A 188 -22.59 17.91 -14.01
CA THR A 188 -23.57 17.18 -14.81
C THR A 188 -23.69 15.72 -14.39
N ASP A 189 -22.62 15.14 -13.83
CA ASP A 189 -22.63 13.79 -13.25
C ASP A 189 -21.85 13.77 -11.92
N TRP A 190 -22.50 13.40 -10.82
CA TRP A 190 -21.87 13.33 -9.50
C TRP A 190 -21.00 12.09 -9.31
N ARG A 191 -21.20 11.04 -10.13
CA ARG A 191 -20.50 9.76 -10.01
C ARG A 191 -20.56 9.16 -8.60
N SER A 192 -21.63 9.46 -7.83
CA SER A 192 -21.72 9.21 -6.39
C SER A 192 -21.54 7.74 -5.99
N ALA A 193 -21.89 6.80 -6.87
CA ALA A 193 -21.69 5.38 -6.64
C ALA A 193 -20.20 5.00 -6.53
N VAL A 194 -19.33 5.79 -7.18
CA VAL A 194 -17.87 5.65 -7.15
C VAL A 194 -17.27 6.66 -6.18
N SER A 195 -17.50 7.95 -6.38
CA SER A 195 -16.80 9.03 -5.65
C SER A 195 -17.31 9.30 -4.23
N GLY A 196 -18.51 8.80 -3.90
CA GLY A 196 -19.20 9.13 -2.64
C GLY A 196 -19.62 10.60 -2.51
N ILE A 197 -19.41 11.43 -3.54
CA ILE A 197 -19.75 12.86 -3.51
C ILE A 197 -21.23 13.04 -3.78
N LEU A 198 -21.89 13.82 -2.93
CA LEU A 198 -23.29 14.18 -3.04
C LEU A 198 -23.44 15.70 -3.14
N PRO A 199 -24.49 16.23 -3.81
CA PRO A 199 -24.74 17.67 -3.90
C PRO A 199 -24.73 18.38 -2.55
N LYS A 200 -25.22 17.72 -1.50
CA LYS A 200 -25.25 18.25 -0.12
C LYS A 200 -23.85 18.58 0.43
N HIS A 201 -22.80 17.92 -0.03
CA HIS A 201 -21.42 18.19 0.41
C HIS A 201 -20.94 19.57 -0.08
N MET A 202 -21.45 20.05 -1.21
CA MET A 202 -21.06 21.34 -1.78
C MET A 202 -21.50 22.53 -0.93
N ARG A 203 -22.52 22.37 -0.09
CA ARG A 203 -22.98 23.43 0.83
C ARG A 203 -21.87 23.91 1.77
N PHE A 204 -20.95 23.01 2.14
CA PHE A 204 -19.85 23.27 3.07
C PHE A 204 -18.48 23.12 2.41
N ALA A 205 -18.44 22.97 1.09
CA ALA A 205 -17.18 22.85 0.36
C ALA A 205 -16.43 24.18 0.33
N ARG A 206 -15.09 24.09 0.32
CA ARG A 206 -14.21 25.26 0.15
C ARG A 206 -14.07 25.62 -1.32
N ASP A 207 -13.63 26.83 -1.57
CA ASP A 207 -13.41 27.28 -2.95
C ASP A 207 -12.14 26.62 -3.53
N PHE A 208 -12.18 26.31 -4.83
CA PHE A 208 -11.10 25.59 -5.50
C PHE A 208 -9.74 26.28 -5.32
N ASP A 209 -9.69 27.60 -5.45
CA ASP A 209 -8.43 28.35 -5.41
C ASP A 209 -7.81 28.37 -3.99
N GLU A 210 -8.63 28.29 -2.94
CA GLU A 210 -8.16 28.18 -1.56
C GLU A 210 -7.51 26.81 -1.34
N VAL A 211 -8.26 25.74 -1.68
CA VAL A 211 -7.80 24.36 -1.52
C VAL A 211 -6.56 24.08 -2.37
N GLN A 212 -6.54 24.56 -3.62
CA GLN A 212 -5.39 24.39 -4.50
C GLN A 212 -4.13 25.01 -3.90
N LYS A 213 -4.22 26.21 -3.31
CA LYS A 213 -3.07 26.89 -2.69
C LYS A 213 -2.56 26.12 -1.47
N GLU A 214 -3.46 25.66 -0.61
CA GLU A 214 -3.13 24.87 0.59
C GLU A 214 -2.47 23.54 0.21
N VAL A 215 -3.06 22.82 -0.75
CA VAL A 215 -2.52 21.57 -1.27
C VAL A 215 -1.15 21.81 -1.93
N ALA A 216 -0.99 22.85 -2.76
CA ALA A 216 0.29 23.18 -3.36
C ALA A 216 1.38 23.47 -2.31
N ALA A 217 1.05 24.16 -1.22
CA ALA A 217 1.96 24.42 -0.12
C ALA A 217 2.36 23.12 0.62
N LEU A 218 1.43 22.19 0.79
CA LEU A 218 1.71 20.86 1.36
C LEU A 218 2.60 20.01 0.44
N LEU A 219 2.39 20.05 -0.88
CA LEU A 219 3.17 19.26 -1.83
C LEU A 219 4.60 19.78 -2.01
N LYS A 220 4.83 21.06 -1.75
CA LYS A 220 6.14 21.70 -1.94
C LYS A 220 7.23 21.01 -1.13
N ASP A 221 8.36 20.72 -1.80
CA ASP A 221 9.57 20.11 -1.22
C ASP A 221 9.36 18.75 -0.52
N ARG A 222 8.25 18.06 -0.82
CA ARG A 222 7.91 16.73 -0.27
C ARG A 222 7.86 15.67 -1.35
N ILE A 223 7.94 14.41 -0.92
CA ILE A 223 7.73 13.25 -1.80
C ILE A 223 6.25 12.88 -1.77
N VAL A 224 5.60 12.91 -2.92
CA VAL A 224 4.18 12.59 -3.07
C VAL A 224 4.01 11.13 -3.45
N VAL A 225 3.30 10.40 -2.61
CA VAL A 225 2.90 9.01 -2.83
C VAL A 225 1.44 8.99 -3.29
N ALA A 226 1.12 8.28 -4.37
CA ALA A 226 -0.24 8.26 -4.92
C ALA A 226 -0.48 6.99 -5.73
N HIS A 227 -1.73 6.76 -6.13
CA HIS A 227 -2.11 5.66 -7.01
C HIS A 227 -2.65 6.20 -8.34
N ASP A 228 -1.80 6.21 -9.38
CA ASP A 228 -2.08 6.85 -10.67
C ASP A 228 -2.29 8.38 -10.60
N ILE A 229 -1.35 9.04 -9.92
CA ILE A 229 -1.31 10.49 -9.58
C ILE A 229 -1.64 11.49 -10.70
N LYS A 230 -1.58 11.05 -11.97
CA LYS A 230 -1.82 11.93 -13.11
C LYS A 230 -3.21 12.55 -13.00
N HIS A 231 -4.21 11.76 -12.64
CA HIS A 231 -5.59 12.22 -12.53
C HIS A 231 -5.77 13.24 -11.40
N ASP A 232 -5.13 13.03 -10.26
CA ASP A 232 -5.13 13.94 -9.12
C ASP A 232 -4.48 15.29 -9.45
N LEU A 233 -3.29 15.27 -10.05
CA LEU A 233 -2.57 16.50 -10.40
C LEU A 233 -3.29 17.28 -11.51
N ASP A 234 -3.86 16.58 -12.49
CA ASP A 234 -4.62 17.20 -13.58
C ASP A 234 -5.87 17.91 -13.01
N CYS A 235 -6.63 17.30 -12.09
CA CYS A 235 -7.83 17.92 -11.51
C CYS A 235 -7.51 19.04 -10.51
N LEU A 236 -6.36 18.98 -9.82
CA LEU A 236 -5.82 20.05 -8.99
C LEU A 236 -5.21 21.19 -9.83
N LYS A 237 -5.01 21.01 -11.14
CA LYS A 237 -4.26 21.93 -12.01
C LYS A 237 -2.86 22.22 -11.46
N LEU A 238 -2.21 21.21 -10.88
CA LEU A 238 -0.88 21.29 -10.28
C LEU A 238 0.11 20.41 -11.05
N SER A 239 1.40 20.67 -10.86
CA SER A 239 2.48 19.81 -11.32
C SER A 239 3.44 19.53 -10.17
N HIS A 240 4.08 18.36 -10.21
CA HIS A 240 5.06 17.96 -9.20
C HIS A 240 6.26 17.29 -9.88
N PRO A 241 7.51 17.52 -9.41
CA PRO A 241 8.69 16.94 -10.03
C PRO A 241 8.60 15.41 -10.08
N SER A 242 8.82 14.81 -11.25
CA SER A 242 8.67 13.36 -11.41
C SER A 242 9.62 12.54 -10.52
N LYS A 243 10.76 13.10 -10.13
CA LYS A 243 11.71 12.51 -9.17
C LYS A 243 11.15 12.44 -7.74
N ASP A 244 10.22 13.31 -7.40
CA ASP A 244 9.62 13.41 -6.07
C ASP A 244 8.24 12.72 -6.01
N ILE A 245 7.85 12.00 -7.07
CA ILE A 245 6.64 11.17 -7.11
C ILE A 245 6.97 9.71 -6.84
N ARG A 246 6.15 9.03 -6.02
CA ARG A 246 6.12 7.58 -5.82
C ARG A 246 4.73 7.06 -6.17
N ASP A 247 4.55 6.75 -7.45
CA ASP A 247 3.28 6.26 -7.98
C ASP A 247 3.19 4.73 -7.85
N THR A 248 2.29 4.27 -6.99
CA THR A 248 2.08 2.84 -6.72
C THR A 248 1.52 2.09 -7.93
N ALA A 249 0.68 2.73 -8.75
CA ALA A 249 0.12 2.12 -9.96
C ALA A 249 1.19 1.84 -11.04
N LYS A 250 2.30 2.61 -11.01
CA LYS A 250 3.43 2.49 -11.95
C LYS A 250 4.62 1.70 -11.40
N HIS A 251 4.51 1.12 -10.20
CA HIS A 251 5.60 0.36 -9.62
C HIS A 251 5.78 -0.98 -10.36
N PRO A 252 6.99 -1.31 -10.87
CA PRO A 252 7.21 -2.53 -11.67
C PRO A 252 6.84 -3.81 -10.91
N GLY A 253 7.15 -3.88 -9.62
CA GLY A 253 6.82 -5.02 -8.76
C GLY A 253 5.31 -5.24 -8.56
N PHE A 254 4.48 -4.25 -8.88
CA PHE A 254 3.02 -4.36 -8.74
C PHE A 254 2.31 -4.74 -10.03
N ARG A 255 2.95 -4.64 -11.19
CA ARG A 255 2.35 -4.99 -12.50
C ARG A 255 1.87 -6.44 -12.59
N GLN A 256 2.47 -7.34 -11.81
CA GLN A 256 2.04 -8.74 -11.71
C GLN A 256 0.61 -8.89 -11.19
N TYR A 257 0.12 -7.96 -10.36
CA TYR A 257 -1.25 -7.97 -9.84
C TYR A 257 -2.29 -7.38 -10.80
N GLY A 258 -1.84 -6.78 -11.91
CA GLY A 258 -2.68 -6.20 -12.96
C GLY A 258 -2.59 -6.94 -14.28
N ASN A 259 -2.08 -8.19 -14.28
CA ASN A 259 -1.86 -8.99 -15.49
C ASN A 259 -1.04 -8.24 -16.56
N GLY A 260 -0.03 -7.47 -16.14
CA GLY A 260 0.84 -6.66 -17.01
C GLY A 260 0.38 -5.21 -17.20
N SER A 261 -0.88 -4.88 -16.88
CA SER A 261 -1.42 -3.51 -16.82
C SER A 261 -1.21 -2.86 -15.45
N LYS A 262 -1.61 -1.60 -15.29
CA LYS A 262 -1.62 -0.94 -13.97
C LYS A 262 -2.66 -1.65 -13.08
N PRO A 263 -2.27 -2.23 -11.94
CA PRO A 263 -3.22 -2.86 -11.03
C PRO A 263 -4.11 -1.81 -10.36
N ALA A 264 -5.37 -2.15 -10.10
CA ALA A 264 -6.25 -1.30 -9.29
C ALA A 264 -5.82 -1.29 -7.82
N LEU A 265 -5.99 -0.16 -7.13
CA LEU A 265 -5.65 -0.03 -5.71
C LEU A 265 -6.30 -1.12 -4.85
N ARG A 266 -7.60 -1.40 -5.07
CA ARG A 266 -8.33 -2.47 -4.39
C ARG A 266 -7.65 -3.83 -4.51
N ARG A 267 -7.12 -4.17 -5.69
CA ARG A 267 -6.41 -5.44 -5.91
C ARG A 267 -5.11 -5.48 -5.12
N LEU A 268 -4.36 -4.38 -5.10
CA LEU A 268 -3.14 -4.29 -4.31
C LEU A 268 -3.42 -4.36 -2.80
N ALA A 269 -4.46 -3.67 -2.33
CA ALA A 269 -4.88 -3.71 -0.94
C ALA A 269 -5.25 -5.14 -0.50
N GLU A 270 -6.05 -5.83 -1.32
CA GLU A 270 -6.46 -7.20 -1.05
C GLU A 270 -5.28 -8.18 -1.07
N GLU A 271 -4.42 -8.10 -2.09
CA GLU A 271 -3.34 -9.07 -2.26
C GLU A 271 -2.16 -8.84 -1.32
N LEU A 272 -1.73 -7.59 -1.16
CA LEU A 272 -0.52 -7.24 -0.43
C LEU A 272 -0.80 -6.90 1.03
N LEU A 273 -1.93 -6.26 1.33
CA LEU A 273 -2.25 -5.80 2.69
C LEU A 273 -3.30 -6.69 3.37
N LYS A 274 -3.99 -7.54 2.62
CA LYS A 274 -5.12 -8.36 3.11
C LYS A 274 -6.25 -7.50 3.69
N VAL A 275 -6.48 -6.33 3.08
CA VAL A 275 -7.54 -5.38 3.44
C VAL A 275 -8.48 -5.23 2.26
N THR A 276 -9.78 -5.31 2.52
CA THR A 276 -10.82 -5.03 1.52
C THR A 276 -11.24 -3.56 1.63
N ILE A 277 -11.06 -2.83 0.53
CA ILE A 277 -11.46 -1.43 0.40
C ILE A 277 -12.45 -1.28 -0.77
N GLN A 278 -13.08 -0.12 -0.89
CA GLN A 278 -13.99 0.20 -2.01
C GLN A 278 -15.12 -0.85 -2.17
N GLY A 279 -15.67 -1.30 -1.03
CA GLY A 279 -16.86 -2.17 -1.00
C GLY A 279 -18.16 -1.43 -1.33
N GLY A 280 -18.13 -0.10 -1.24
CA GLY A 280 -19.18 0.83 -1.68
C GLY A 280 -18.54 2.02 -2.39
N ALA A 281 -19.05 3.23 -2.12
CA ALA A 281 -18.39 4.44 -2.56
C ALA A 281 -16.98 4.56 -1.98
N HIS A 282 -16.09 5.19 -2.73
CA HIS A 282 -14.71 5.43 -2.35
C HIS A 282 -14.61 6.47 -1.24
N SER A 283 -13.51 6.38 -0.51
CA SER A 283 -13.14 7.34 0.52
C SER A 283 -11.69 7.73 0.27
N SER A 284 -11.48 8.92 -0.28
CA SER A 284 -10.12 9.44 -0.50
C SER A 284 -9.19 9.36 0.73
N ILE A 285 -9.69 9.48 1.96
CA ILE A 285 -8.86 9.28 3.16
C ILE A 285 -8.37 7.81 3.26
N GLU A 286 -9.27 6.85 3.05
CA GLU A 286 -8.95 5.42 3.07
C GLU A 286 -7.97 5.09 1.94
N ASP A 287 -8.23 5.57 0.74
CA ASP A 287 -7.43 5.28 -0.45
C ASP A 287 -6.01 5.90 -0.32
N ALA A 288 -5.89 7.12 0.22
CA ALA A 288 -4.59 7.73 0.53
C ALA A 288 -3.81 6.93 1.59
N ARG A 289 -4.48 6.46 2.66
CA ARG A 289 -3.86 5.60 3.70
C ARG A 289 -3.35 4.29 3.14
N VAL A 290 -4.19 3.60 2.35
CA VAL A 290 -3.83 2.32 1.72
C VAL A 290 -2.63 2.51 0.80
N THR A 291 -2.64 3.59 0.01
CA THR A 291 -1.54 3.93 -0.89
C THR A 291 -0.25 4.18 -0.11
N MET A 292 -0.29 4.96 0.97
CA MET A 292 0.88 5.17 1.84
C MET A 292 1.36 3.85 2.45
N LEU A 293 0.46 3.00 2.91
CA LEU A 293 0.79 1.72 3.51
C LEU A 293 1.45 0.75 2.52
N LEU A 294 0.97 0.71 1.27
CA LEU A 294 1.59 -0.03 0.17
C LEU A 294 3.02 0.48 -0.09
N PHE A 295 3.19 1.79 -0.17
CA PHE A 295 4.52 2.40 -0.34
C PHE A 295 5.44 2.04 0.82
N ARG A 296 4.98 2.18 2.07
CA ARG A 296 5.77 1.93 3.26
C ARG A 296 6.22 0.47 3.35
N LYS A 297 5.31 -0.48 3.09
CA LYS A 297 5.60 -1.92 3.08
C LYS A 297 6.63 -2.31 2.02
N HIS A 298 6.64 -1.61 0.88
CA HIS A 298 7.54 -1.90 -0.25
C HIS A 298 8.60 -0.81 -0.46
N LYS A 299 8.88 0.02 0.55
CA LYS A 299 9.67 1.24 0.41
C LYS A 299 11.06 0.98 -0.18
N SER A 300 11.72 -0.10 0.25
CA SER A 300 13.03 -0.50 -0.29
C SER A 300 12.99 -0.75 -1.79
N ALA A 301 11.95 -1.41 -2.31
CA ALA A 301 11.77 -1.65 -3.73
C ALA A 301 11.50 -0.34 -4.50
N PHE A 302 10.71 0.58 -3.94
CA PHE A 302 10.50 1.91 -4.50
C PHE A 302 11.78 2.74 -4.54
N ASP A 303 12.59 2.70 -3.48
CA ASP A 303 13.84 3.44 -3.41
C ASP A 303 14.87 2.93 -4.44
N VAL A 304 14.95 1.61 -4.64
CA VAL A 304 15.79 1.00 -5.69
C VAL A 304 15.31 1.38 -7.09
N ASP A 305 14.01 1.23 -7.38
CA ASP A 305 13.42 1.61 -8.66
C ASP A 305 13.65 3.11 -8.95
N HIS A 306 13.46 3.96 -7.95
CA HIS A 306 13.75 5.38 -8.07
C HIS A 306 15.24 5.67 -8.34
N ALA A 307 16.15 5.05 -7.60
CA ALA A 307 17.59 5.24 -7.80
C ALA A 307 18.03 4.82 -9.21
N ASN A 308 17.40 3.78 -9.77
CA ASN A 308 17.66 3.32 -11.13
C ASN A 308 17.10 4.28 -12.19
N ARG A 309 15.92 4.87 -11.97
CA ARG A 309 15.28 5.83 -12.90
C ARG A 309 15.96 7.20 -12.88
N PHE A 310 16.40 7.64 -11.71
CA PHE A 310 17.01 8.95 -11.50
C PHE A 310 18.40 8.79 -10.87
N PRO A 311 19.38 8.26 -11.64
CA PRO A 311 20.74 8.13 -11.15
C PRO A 311 21.29 9.52 -10.80
N ARG A 312 21.99 9.61 -9.66
CA ARG A 312 22.69 10.84 -9.29
C ARG A 312 23.90 11.00 -10.22
N PHE A 313 23.75 11.76 -11.29
CA PHE A 313 24.90 12.22 -12.07
C PHE A 313 25.62 13.32 -11.26
N GLY A 314 26.54 12.93 -10.37
CA GLY A 314 27.23 13.90 -9.52
C GLY A 314 27.98 13.31 -8.33
N GLY A 315 29.00 12.51 -8.61
CA GLY A 315 30.06 12.14 -7.67
C GLY A 315 31.24 11.65 -8.50
N ALA A 316 32.30 12.44 -8.57
CA ALA A 316 33.45 12.23 -9.46
C ALA A 316 33.95 10.77 -9.42
N SER A 317 33.93 10.11 -10.58
CA SER A 317 34.75 8.92 -10.82
C SER A 317 36.21 9.36 -10.93
N ILE A 318 36.86 9.59 -9.79
CA ILE A 318 38.32 9.62 -9.71
C ILE A 318 38.76 8.17 -9.60
N ASN A 319 38.74 7.45 -10.72
CA ASN A 319 39.61 6.29 -10.90
C ASN A 319 39.89 6.08 -12.39
N SER A 320 40.41 7.12 -13.05
CA SER A 320 41.13 6.94 -14.30
C SER A 320 42.46 6.26 -13.99
N LYS A 321 42.53 4.94 -14.17
CA LYS A 321 43.82 4.22 -14.24
C LYS A 321 44.66 4.85 -15.36
N PRO A 322 45.92 5.26 -15.11
CA PRO A 322 46.78 5.76 -16.17
C PRO A 322 47.13 4.62 -17.14
N LYS A 323 46.94 4.84 -18.43
CA LYS A 323 47.38 3.93 -19.50
C LYS A 323 48.91 3.84 -19.51
N PRO A 324 49.52 2.65 -19.65
CA PRO A 324 50.97 2.53 -19.77
C PRO A 324 51.43 3.07 -21.13
N ASN A 325 52.41 3.97 -21.08
CA ASN A 325 53.03 4.63 -22.22
C ASN A 325 53.88 3.60 -22.99
N LYS A 326 53.53 3.29 -24.24
CA LYS A 326 54.37 2.45 -25.12
C LYS A 326 55.53 3.28 -25.65
N SER A 327 56.72 3.05 -25.11
CA SER A 327 57.98 3.54 -25.65
C SER A 327 58.20 3.01 -27.08
N LYS A 328 58.30 3.92 -28.05
CA LYS A 328 58.77 3.63 -29.42
C LYS A 328 60.23 3.16 -29.35
N LYS A 329 60.48 1.90 -29.72
CA LYS A 329 61.83 1.43 -30.10
C LYS A 329 62.15 2.03 -31.49
N LYS A 330 63.16 2.90 -31.56
CA LYS A 330 63.83 3.26 -32.82
C LYS A 330 64.53 2.01 -33.36
N LYS A 331 64.35 1.76 -34.66
CA LYS A 331 65.27 1.00 -35.50
C LYS A 331 66.15 2.00 -36.22
#